data_AF-A0A7Y1TY22-F1
#
_entry.id   AF-A0A7Y1TY22-F1
#
_cell.length_a   1.000
_cell.length_b   1.000
_cell.length_c   1.000
_cell.angle_alpha   90.00
_cell.angle_beta   90.00
_cell.angle_gamma   90.00
#
_symmetry.space_group_name_H-M   'P 1'
#
loop_
_entity.id
_entity.type
_entity.pdbx_description
1 polymer ?
#
loop_
_entity_poly.entity_id
_entity_poly.type
_entity_poly.pdbx_seq_one_letter_code
_entity_poly.pdbx_strand_id
1 'polypeptide(L)'
;CNGYLGGLERRVAGKIMPINNFIIATEPLGDDRANKLISGRYGIHDTRFVVNYFRLSDDGRLLFGGGENYRSGFPKDIAGFVKPYMLELFPQLDDVGIDYAWGGTLAVTVNRLPHFGRLSPNVYFAHGYSGHGISTANFAGVVMAEAIAGTAERFDVFAKLPIRTFPGGTLLRYPGMVLGMMYYGMKDRL
;
A
#
# COMPACT_ATOMS: atom_id res chain seq x y z
N CYS A 1 7.95 4.36 12.41
CA CYS A 1 6.47 4.28 12.26
C CYS A 1 6.06 4.81 10.89
N ASN A 2 5.49 3.96 10.04
CA ASN A 2 5.09 4.29 8.66
C ASN A 2 3.66 4.85 8.61
N GLY A 3 2.67 4.12 8.09
CA GLY A 3 1.25 4.55 8.06
C GLY A 3 0.66 4.80 9.46
N TYR A 4 1.27 4.23 10.49
CA TYR A 4 0.87 4.35 11.89
C TYR A 4 1.54 5.53 12.64
N LEU A 5 2.21 6.45 11.95
CA LEU A 5 2.91 7.58 12.59
C LEU A 5 1.99 8.46 13.44
N GLY A 6 0.74 8.65 13.01
CA GLY A 6 -0.22 9.50 13.70
C GLY A 6 0.34 10.91 13.96
N GLY A 7 0.29 11.34 15.23
CA GLY A 7 0.83 12.62 15.69
C GLY A 7 2.20 12.53 16.37
N LEU A 8 2.86 11.36 16.33
CA LEU A 8 4.11 11.10 17.07
C LEU A 8 5.23 12.09 16.71
N GLU A 9 5.40 12.37 15.41
CA GLU A 9 6.36 13.35 14.92
C GLU A 9 5.68 14.29 13.90
N ARG A 10 5.31 15.48 14.38
CA ARG A 10 4.55 16.47 13.59
C ARG A 10 5.33 17.00 12.39
N ARG A 11 6.67 17.06 12.46
CA ARG A 11 7.52 17.59 11.37
C ARG A 11 7.41 16.76 10.09
N VAL A 12 7.13 15.46 10.21
CA VAL A 12 7.04 14.54 9.06
C VAL A 12 5.65 13.95 8.84
N ALA A 13 4.74 14.07 9.81
CA ALA A 13 3.37 13.57 9.69
C ALA A 13 2.60 14.15 8.49
N GLY A 14 2.81 15.42 8.16
CA GLY A 14 2.17 16.08 7.02
C GLY A 14 2.72 15.65 5.65
N LYS A 15 3.80 14.85 5.60
CA LYS A 15 4.42 14.36 4.37
C LYS A 15 3.78 13.07 3.84
N ILE A 16 3.01 12.40 4.69
CA ILE A 16 2.38 11.13 4.37
C ILE A 16 0.88 11.18 4.54
N MET A 17 0.22 10.31 3.79
CA MET A 17 -1.17 9.97 3.92
C MET A 17 -1.31 8.51 4.36
N PRO A 18 -1.86 8.24 5.56
CA PRO A 18 -2.28 6.90 5.94
C PRO A 18 -3.45 6.44 5.07
N ILE A 19 -3.33 5.27 4.45
CA ILE A 19 -4.38 4.64 3.65
C ILE A 19 -4.48 3.19 4.09
N ASN A 20 -5.70 2.65 4.22
CA ASN A 20 -5.89 1.24 4.56
C ASN A 20 -6.13 0.44 3.29
N ASN A 21 -5.39 -0.66 3.18
CA ASN A 21 -5.47 -1.59 2.07
C ASN A 21 -5.73 -2.99 2.63
N PHE A 22 -6.48 -3.79 1.88
CA PHE A 22 -7.01 -5.08 2.32
C PHE A 22 -6.73 -6.16 1.28
N ILE A 23 -6.48 -7.36 1.77
CA ILE A 23 -6.20 -8.54 0.95
C ILE A 23 -7.03 -9.71 1.49
N ILE A 24 -7.52 -10.52 0.56
CA ILE A 24 -8.07 -11.85 0.83
C ILE A 24 -7.21 -12.93 0.20
N ALA A 25 -7.23 -14.12 0.79
CA ALA A 25 -6.72 -15.34 0.20
C ALA A 25 -7.83 -16.38 0.14
N THR A 26 -8.07 -16.91 -1.05
CA THR A 26 -9.02 -18.03 -1.23
C THR A 26 -8.51 -19.29 -0.55
N GLU A 27 -9.37 -20.30 -0.42
CA GLU A 27 -8.90 -21.68 -0.29
C GLU A 27 -8.01 -22.09 -1.50
N PRO A 28 -7.18 -23.14 -1.38
CA PRO A 28 -6.39 -23.64 -2.50
C PRO A 28 -7.31 -24.04 -3.66
N LEU A 29 -7.11 -23.45 -4.83
CA LEU A 29 -8.03 -23.64 -5.98
C LEU A 29 -7.83 -24.97 -6.70
N GLY A 30 -6.72 -25.66 -6.42
CA GLY A 30 -6.21 -26.77 -7.22
C GLY A 30 -5.52 -26.29 -8.50
N ASP A 31 -4.58 -27.09 -9.00
CA ASP A 31 -3.68 -26.70 -10.09
C ASP A 31 -4.42 -26.31 -11.38
N ASP A 32 -5.47 -27.04 -11.76
CA ASP A 32 -6.22 -26.76 -12.99
C ASP A 32 -6.93 -25.40 -12.93
N ARG A 33 -7.65 -25.10 -11.84
CA ARG A 33 -8.35 -23.82 -11.68
C ARG A 33 -7.36 -22.67 -11.51
N ALA A 34 -6.30 -22.85 -10.73
CA ALA A 34 -5.25 -21.86 -10.56
C ALA A 34 -4.57 -21.51 -11.89
N ASN A 35 -4.18 -22.52 -12.68
CA ASN A 35 -3.53 -22.31 -13.99
C ASN A 35 -4.46 -21.66 -15.01
N LYS A 36 -5.77 -21.92 -14.95
CA LYS A 36 -6.76 -21.22 -15.79
C LYS A 36 -6.92 -19.74 -15.43
N LEU A 37 -6.72 -19.38 -14.15
CA LEU A 37 -6.74 -17.98 -13.72
C LEU A 37 -5.48 -17.22 -14.13
N ILE A 38 -4.30 -17.76 -13.78
CA ILE A 38 -3.01 -17.11 -14.01
C ILE A 38 -1.97 -18.17 -14.37
N SER A 39 -1.97 -18.58 -15.64
CA SER A 39 -1.14 -19.68 -16.15
C SER A 39 0.37 -19.51 -15.91
N GLY A 40 0.87 -18.27 -15.88
CA GLY A 40 2.28 -17.97 -15.58
C GLY A 40 2.56 -17.57 -14.13
N ARG A 41 1.57 -17.64 -13.23
CA ARG A 41 1.65 -17.25 -11.81
C ARG A 41 2.21 -15.84 -11.58
N TYR A 42 2.00 -14.94 -12.55
CA TYR A 42 2.45 -13.56 -12.48
C TYR A 42 1.72 -12.77 -11.39
N GLY A 43 2.39 -11.75 -10.86
CA GLY A 43 1.71 -10.68 -10.13
C GLY A 43 1.08 -9.72 -11.13
N ILE A 44 -0.24 -9.52 -11.02
CA ILE A 44 -1.02 -8.66 -11.92
C ILE A 44 -1.57 -7.51 -11.09
N HIS A 45 -1.60 -6.32 -11.67
CA HIS A 45 -2.33 -5.18 -11.16
C HIS A 45 -3.00 -4.46 -12.33
N ASP A 46 -4.14 -3.83 -12.09
CA ASP A 46 -4.80 -3.02 -13.10
C ASP A 46 -4.33 -1.56 -13.08
N THR A 47 -4.86 -0.77 -14.02
CA THR A 47 -4.51 0.64 -14.19
C THR A 47 -5.51 1.59 -13.53
N ARG A 48 -6.41 1.10 -12.68
CA ARG A 48 -7.38 1.94 -11.95
C ARG A 48 -6.67 2.85 -10.96
N PHE A 49 -7.33 3.92 -10.54
CA PHE A 49 -6.78 4.76 -9.48
C PHE A 49 -6.76 4.03 -8.13
N VAL A 50 -7.84 3.29 -7.83
CA VAL A 50 -7.90 2.31 -6.75
C VAL A 50 -7.59 0.95 -7.37
N VAL A 51 -6.32 0.56 -7.26
CA VAL A 51 -5.76 -0.58 -7.98
C VAL A 51 -6.26 -1.88 -7.37
N ASN A 52 -6.78 -2.78 -8.21
CA ASN A 52 -6.83 -4.19 -7.84
C ASN A 52 -5.54 -4.87 -8.25
N TYR A 53 -4.99 -5.69 -7.36
CA TYR A 53 -3.76 -6.44 -7.58
C TYR A 53 -3.91 -7.85 -7.05
N PHE A 54 -3.39 -8.82 -7.78
CA PHE A 54 -3.59 -10.22 -7.43
C PHE A 54 -2.47 -11.11 -7.98
N ARG A 55 -2.26 -12.23 -7.32
CA ARG A 55 -1.32 -13.28 -7.74
C ARG A 55 -1.73 -14.61 -7.15
N LEU A 56 -1.15 -15.69 -7.67
CA LEU A 56 -1.24 -16.99 -7.00
C LEU A 56 -0.16 -17.13 -5.92
N SER A 57 -0.52 -17.72 -4.78
CA SER A 57 0.43 -18.23 -3.78
C SER A 57 1.04 -19.56 -4.25
N ASP A 58 2.07 -20.02 -3.56
CA ASP A 58 2.76 -21.26 -3.94
C ASP A 58 1.88 -22.51 -3.79
N ASP A 59 0.96 -22.52 -2.83
CA ASP A 59 -0.04 -23.57 -2.61
C ASP A 59 -1.32 -23.40 -3.46
N GLY A 60 -1.33 -22.49 -4.44
CA GLY A 60 -2.42 -22.40 -5.42
C GLY A 60 -3.65 -21.62 -4.96
N ARG A 61 -3.50 -20.72 -3.98
CA ARG A 61 -4.55 -19.77 -3.58
C ARG A 61 -4.47 -18.51 -4.44
N LEU A 62 -5.60 -17.89 -4.71
CA LEU A 62 -5.61 -16.52 -5.23
C LEU A 62 -5.45 -15.55 -4.06
N LEU A 63 -4.36 -14.80 -4.07
CA LEU A 63 -4.18 -13.62 -3.22
C LEU A 63 -4.73 -12.43 -3.98
N PHE A 64 -5.78 -11.81 -3.47
CA PHE A 64 -6.45 -10.69 -4.12
C PHE A 64 -6.50 -9.48 -3.19
N GLY A 65 -5.87 -8.40 -3.62
CA GLY A 65 -5.97 -7.09 -2.99
C GLY A 65 -6.89 -6.18 -3.80
N GLY A 66 -7.87 -5.61 -3.14
CA GLY A 66 -8.87 -4.76 -3.76
C GLY A 66 -9.80 -4.15 -2.74
N GLY A 67 -10.43 -3.06 -3.11
CA GLY A 67 -11.14 -2.21 -2.16
C GLY A 67 -10.14 -1.47 -1.25
N GLU A 68 -9.97 -0.18 -1.48
CA GLU A 68 -9.24 0.68 -0.55
C GLU A 68 -10.25 1.47 0.28
N ASN A 69 -10.11 1.40 1.60
CA ASN A 69 -10.87 2.25 2.49
C ASN A 69 -9.93 3.29 3.09
N TYR A 70 -10.34 4.54 2.94
CA TYR A 70 -9.57 5.67 3.38
C TYR A 70 -10.05 6.19 4.73
N ARG A 71 -11.14 5.65 5.27
CA ARG A 71 -11.63 5.91 6.63
C ARG A 71 -10.62 5.42 7.67
N SER A 72 -10.70 6.00 8.88
CA SER A 72 -9.99 5.47 10.03
C SER A 72 -10.53 4.07 10.41
N GLY A 73 -9.61 3.12 10.59
CA GLY A 73 -9.95 1.75 10.99
C GLY A 73 -10.25 0.81 9.83
N PHE A 74 -10.33 -0.48 10.16
CA PHE A 74 -10.55 -1.56 9.21
C PHE A 74 -12.02 -2.00 9.23
N PRO A 75 -12.57 -2.50 8.11
CA PRO A 75 -13.87 -3.17 8.11
C PRO A 75 -13.92 -4.29 9.15
N LYS A 76 -15.09 -4.49 9.79
CA LYS A 76 -15.30 -5.62 10.70
C LYS A 76 -15.17 -6.96 9.97
N ASP A 77 -15.67 -6.99 8.73
CA ASP A 77 -15.54 -8.12 7.81
C ASP A 77 -14.72 -7.67 6.60
N ILE A 78 -13.43 -7.99 6.63
CA ILE A 78 -12.52 -7.69 5.52
C ILE A 78 -12.82 -8.61 4.33
N ALA A 79 -13.18 -9.87 4.57
CA ALA A 79 -13.46 -10.83 3.49
C ALA A 79 -14.67 -10.38 2.67
N GLY A 80 -15.78 -10.06 3.33
CA GLY A 80 -16.99 -9.55 2.68
C GLY A 80 -16.80 -8.17 2.03
N PHE A 81 -15.84 -7.37 2.51
CA PHE A 81 -15.50 -6.10 1.87
C PHE A 81 -14.72 -6.28 0.57
N VAL A 82 -13.74 -7.20 0.53
CA VAL A 82 -12.86 -7.39 -0.65
C VAL A 82 -13.47 -8.34 -1.69
N LYS A 83 -14.20 -9.38 -1.27
CA LYS A 83 -14.77 -10.42 -2.17
C LYS A 83 -15.54 -9.84 -3.37
N PRO A 84 -16.39 -8.80 -3.25
CA PRO A 84 -17.08 -8.22 -4.40
C PRO A 84 -16.13 -7.74 -5.50
N TYR A 85 -15.02 -7.08 -5.14
CA TYR A 85 -14.02 -6.61 -6.11
C TYR A 85 -13.29 -7.77 -6.81
N MET A 86 -13.07 -8.88 -6.09
CA MET A 86 -12.54 -10.10 -6.67
C MET A 86 -13.52 -10.68 -7.70
N LEU A 87 -14.80 -10.76 -7.37
CA LEU A 87 -15.83 -11.33 -8.24
C LEU A 87 -16.13 -10.46 -9.47
N GLU A 88 -15.89 -9.14 -9.42
CA GLU A 88 -15.93 -8.29 -10.61
C GLU A 88 -14.92 -8.74 -11.69
N LEU A 89 -13.75 -9.24 -11.28
CA LEU A 89 -12.70 -9.72 -12.19
C LEU A 89 -12.75 -11.23 -12.42
N PHE A 90 -13.18 -11.98 -11.41
CA PHE A 90 -13.19 -13.44 -11.39
C PHE A 90 -14.56 -13.97 -10.95
N PRO A 91 -15.63 -13.74 -11.74
CA PRO A 91 -16.97 -14.19 -11.40
C PRO A 91 -17.07 -15.72 -11.23
N GLN A 92 -16.18 -16.48 -11.87
CA GLN A 92 -16.06 -17.93 -11.74
C GLN A 92 -15.57 -18.41 -10.37
N LEU A 93 -15.28 -17.52 -9.42
CA LEU A 93 -14.83 -17.84 -8.06
C LEU A 93 -15.90 -17.55 -7.00
N ASP A 94 -17.17 -17.39 -7.39
CA ASP A 94 -18.26 -17.15 -6.43
C ASP A 94 -18.42 -18.29 -5.41
N ASP A 95 -18.23 -19.53 -5.90
CA ASP A 95 -18.29 -20.79 -5.14
C ASP A 95 -17.11 -20.99 -4.18
N VAL A 96 -16.04 -20.21 -4.33
CA VAL A 96 -14.77 -20.41 -3.62
C VAL A 96 -14.79 -19.76 -2.23
N GLY A 97 -14.32 -20.51 -1.24
CA GLY A 97 -14.12 -20.06 0.14
C GLY A 97 -12.98 -19.05 0.30
N ILE A 98 -13.10 -18.16 1.29
CA ILE A 98 -12.03 -17.26 1.71
C ILE A 98 -11.46 -17.74 3.04
N ASP A 99 -10.24 -18.27 3.03
CA ASP A 99 -9.58 -18.79 4.24
C ASP A 99 -8.97 -17.67 5.08
N TYR A 100 -8.46 -16.62 4.43
CA TYR A 100 -7.77 -15.53 5.11
C TYR A 100 -8.18 -14.17 4.57
N ALA A 101 -8.29 -13.19 5.47
CA ALA A 101 -8.51 -11.80 5.15
C ALA A 101 -7.73 -10.92 6.14
N TRP A 102 -6.99 -9.94 5.62
CA TRP A 102 -6.21 -9.03 6.46
C TRP A 102 -6.11 -7.64 5.85
N GLY A 103 -5.73 -6.68 6.69
CA GLY A 103 -5.56 -5.28 6.30
C GLY A 103 -4.31 -4.68 6.88
N GLY A 104 -3.86 -3.58 6.27
CA GLY A 104 -2.72 -2.81 6.74
C GLY A 104 -2.84 -1.34 6.40
N THR A 105 -2.24 -0.48 7.22
CA THR A 105 -2.15 0.94 6.96
C THR A 105 -0.81 1.27 6.32
N LEU A 106 -0.85 1.71 5.06
CA LEU A 106 0.30 2.17 4.32
C LEU A 106 0.44 3.69 4.41
N ALA A 107 1.65 4.20 4.18
CA ALA A 107 1.91 5.64 4.10
C ALA A 107 2.24 6.02 2.66
N VAL A 108 1.46 6.96 2.12
CA VAL A 108 1.61 7.48 0.75
C VAL A 108 2.14 8.89 0.78
N THR A 109 3.17 9.18 0.01
CA THR A 109 3.64 10.55 -0.25
C THR A 109 2.97 11.11 -1.50
N VAL A 110 2.90 12.44 -1.62
CA VAL A 110 2.22 13.13 -2.75
C VAL A 110 2.76 12.67 -4.11
N ASN A 111 4.08 12.50 -4.22
CA ASN A 111 4.77 12.11 -5.45
C ASN A 111 5.19 10.64 -5.47
N ARG A 112 4.66 9.81 -4.54
CA ARG A 112 4.95 8.38 -4.42
C ARG A 112 6.42 8.00 -4.18
N LEU A 113 7.31 8.97 -3.97
CA LEU A 113 8.71 8.74 -3.61
C LEU A 113 8.84 8.39 -2.12
N PRO A 114 9.79 7.53 -1.73
CA PRO A 114 10.02 7.24 -0.34
C PRO A 114 10.65 8.44 0.37
N HIS A 115 10.32 8.64 1.64
CA HIS A 115 10.76 9.79 2.41
C HIS A 115 11.79 9.37 3.46
N PHE A 116 13.03 9.82 3.26
CA PHE A 116 14.15 9.62 4.17
C PHE A 116 14.56 10.96 4.78
N GLY A 117 15.15 10.92 5.97
CA GLY A 117 15.75 12.12 6.54
C GLY A 117 16.22 11.94 7.97
N ARG A 118 16.72 13.04 8.53
CA ARG A 118 17.18 13.14 9.91
C ARG A 118 16.32 14.15 10.67
N LEU A 119 15.90 13.80 11.88
CA LEU A 119 15.19 14.70 12.80
C LEU A 119 16.15 15.43 13.75
N SER A 120 17.32 14.84 13.98
CA SER A 120 18.47 15.34 14.74
C SER A 120 19.73 14.59 14.25
N PRO A 121 20.96 14.94 14.71
CA PRO A 121 22.19 14.27 14.25
C PRO A 121 22.18 12.74 14.34
N ASN A 122 21.50 12.18 15.35
CA ASN A 122 21.44 10.74 15.63
C ASN A 122 20.03 10.13 15.50
N VAL A 123 19.04 10.87 15.00
CA VAL A 123 17.68 10.36 14.80
C VAL A 123 17.34 10.35 13.33
N TYR A 124 17.30 9.15 12.77
CA TYR A 124 17.03 8.88 11.36
C TYR A 124 15.59 8.41 11.18
N PHE A 125 15.01 8.67 10.02
CA PHE A 125 13.73 8.10 9.64
C PHE A 125 13.71 7.70 8.16
N ALA A 126 12.91 6.67 7.87
CA ALA A 126 12.49 6.29 6.54
C ALA A 126 11.03 5.81 6.60
N HIS A 127 10.18 6.34 5.70
CA HIS A 127 8.74 6.03 5.62
C HIS A 127 8.17 6.46 4.27
N GLY A 128 6.85 6.32 4.09
CA GLY A 128 6.18 6.86 2.90
C GLY A 128 6.43 6.06 1.62
N TYR A 129 6.67 4.75 1.75
CA TYR A 129 7.02 3.85 0.63
C TYR A 129 5.91 3.68 -0.43
N SER A 130 4.72 4.24 -0.21
CA SER A 130 3.71 4.44 -1.25
C SER A 130 3.34 3.19 -2.06
N GLY A 131 3.22 2.04 -1.38
CA GLY A 131 2.87 0.75 -2.00
C GLY A 131 4.07 -0.13 -2.39
N HIS A 132 5.30 0.42 -2.38
CA HIS A 132 6.51 -0.30 -2.79
C HIS A 132 7.33 -0.81 -1.60
N GLY A 133 6.69 -0.94 -0.42
CA GLY A 133 7.38 -1.16 0.85
C GLY A 133 8.18 -2.47 0.92
N ILE A 134 7.74 -3.54 0.25
CA ILE A 134 8.44 -4.83 0.29
C ILE A 134 9.87 -4.69 -0.24
N SER A 135 10.07 -4.03 -1.39
CA SER A 135 11.40 -3.83 -1.96
C SER A 135 12.12 -2.64 -1.31
N THR A 136 11.44 -1.49 -1.24
CA THR A 136 12.09 -0.25 -0.79
C THR A 136 12.40 -0.21 0.69
N ALA A 137 11.63 -0.86 1.57
CA ALA A 137 11.95 -0.87 3.01
C ALA A 137 13.14 -1.77 3.34
N ASN A 138 13.31 -2.90 2.64
CA ASN A 138 14.49 -3.75 2.78
C ASN A 138 15.76 -2.96 2.39
N PHE A 139 15.71 -2.31 1.22
CA PHE A 139 16.79 -1.43 0.79
C PHE A 139 17.01 -0.26 1.76
N ALA A 140 15.94 0.35 2.27
CA ALA A 140 16.01 1.42 3.26
C ALA A 140 16.74 0.97 4.53
N GLY A 141 16.50 -0.26 4.99
CA GLY A 141 17.17 -0.85 6.15
C GLY A 141 18.69 -0.88 5.96
N VAL A 142 19.15 -1.37 4.81
CA VAL A 142 20.59 -1.39 4.45
C VAL A 142 21.16 0.03 4.44
N VAL A 143 20.52 0.96 3.73
CA VAL A 143 21.00 2.34 3.61
C VAL A 143 21.01 3.08 4.94
N MET A 144 20.03 2.83 5.81
CA MET A 144 20.02 3.42 7.16
C MET A 144 21.12 2.82 8.04
N ALA A 145 21.38 1.51 7.95
CA ALA A 145 22.45 0.86 8.70
C ALA A 145 23.83 1.40 8.30
N GLU A 146 24.09 1.57 6.99
CA GLU A 146 25.30 2.22 6.47
C GLU A 146 25.48 3.63 7.05
N ALA A 147 24.41 4.44 7.02
CA ALA A 147 24.45 5.81 7.50
C ALA A 147 24.64 5.93 9.02
N ILE A 148 24.17 4.93 9.78
CA ILE A 148 24.42 4.82 11.24
C ILE A 148 25.86 4.38 11.50
N ALA A 149 26.42 3.50 10.66
CA ALA A 149 27.80 3.05 10.73
C ALA A 149 28.83 4.10 10.28
N GLY A 150 28.38 5.24 9.74
CA GLY A 150 29.24 6.37 9.35
C GLY A 150 29.36 6.59 7.84
N THR A 151 28.75 5.75 7.01
CA THR A 151 28.78 5.83 5.54
C THR A 151 27.42 6.30 5.03
N ALA A 152 27.24 7.62 4.92
CA ALA A 152 25.95 8.25 4.69
C ALA A 152 25.62 8.57 3.22
N GLU A 153 26.52 8.32 2.27
CA GLU A 153 26.44 8.81 0.89
C GLU A 153 25.15 8.38 0.20
N ARG A 154 24.82 7.09 0.28
CA ARG A 154 23.56 6.56 -0.28
C ARG A 154 22.36 7.14 0.44
N PHE A 155 22.40 7.22 1.76
CA PHE A 155 21.31 7.81 2.55
C PHE A 155 21.04 9.26 2.14
N ASP A 156 22.10 10.05 1.97
CA ASP A 156 22.00 11.46 1.63
C ASP A 156 21.42 11.69 0.23
N VAL A 157 21.57 10.75 -0.70
CA VAL A 157 20.86 10.77 -1.99
C VAL A 157 19.35 10.66 -1.77
N PHE A 158 18.89 9.70 -0.96
CA PHE A 158 17.45 9.53 -0.68
C PHE A 158 16.89 10.66 0.18
N ALA A 159 17.66 11.20 1.12
CA ALA A 159 17.26 12.32 1.96
C ALA A 159 17.06 13.63 1.17
N LYS A 160 17.66 13.74 -0.03
CA LYS A 160 17.50 14.89 -0.94
C LYS A 160 16.27 14.78 -1.84
N LEU A 161 15.53 13.66 -1.82
CA LEU A 161 14.34 13.52 -2.65
C LEU A 161 13.29 14.59 -2.27
N PRO A 162 12.64 15.23 -3.25
CA PRO A 162 11.73 16.35 -3.00
C PRO A 162 10.38 15.85 -2.48
N ILE A 163 10.28 15.58 -1.17
CA ILE A 163 9.02 15.10 -0.58
C ILE A 163 8.13 16.27 -0.20
N ARG A 164 7.03 16.43 -0.94
CA ARG A 164 6.05 17.50 -0.72
C ARG A 164 5.21 17.21 0.51
N THR A 165 4.90 18.27 1.26
CA THR A 165 3.86 18.21 2.30
C THR A 165 2.51 18.25 1.61
N PHE A 166 1.54 17.47 2.10
CA PHE A 166 0.16 17.61 1.63
C PHE A 166 -0.31 19.06 1.86
N PRO A 167 -1.05 19.67 0.91
CA PRO A 167 -1.64 20.99 1.12
C PRO A 167 -2.44 21.03 2.42
N GLY A 168 -2.19 22.02 3.28
CA GLY A 168 -2.78 22.12 4.63
C GLY A 168 -2.37 21.04 5.63
N GLY A 169 -1.29 20.29 5.35
CA GLY A 169 -0.66 19.34 6.26
C GLY A 169 -1.60 18.25 6.74
N THR A 170 -1.50 17.87 8.01
CA THR A 170 -2.33 16.81 8.61
C THR A 170 -3.81 17.17 8.69
N LEU A 171 -4.17 18.46 8.61
CA LEU A 171 -5.56 18.93 8.71
C LEU A 171 -6.33 18.74 7.40
N LEU A 172 -5.76 19.19 6.27
CA LEU A 172 -6.47 19.17 4.98
C LEU A 172 -6.15 17.96 4.10
N ARG A 173 -5.15 17.14 4.47
CA ARG A 173 -4.79 15.96 3.69
C ARG A 173 -5.98 15.03 3.44
N TYR A 174 -6.80 14.76 4.46
CA TYR A 174 -7.92 13.81 4.36
C TYR A 174 -9.07 14.37 3.50
N PRO A 175 -9.59 15.59 3.74
CA PRO A 175 -10.54 16.22 2.83
C PRO A 175 -10.04 16.30 1.37
N GLY A 176 -8.77 16.66 1.17
CA GLY A 176 -8.17 16.73 -0.17
C GLY A 176 -8.14 15.36 -0.87
N MET A 177 -7.85 14.30 -0.12
CA MET A 177 -7.88 12.94 -0.64
C MET A 177 -9.31 12.48 -0.97
N VAL A 178 -10.31 12.78 -0.13
CA VAL A 178 -11.73 12.49 -0.45
C VAL A 178 -12.15 13.13 -1.76
N LEU A 179 -11.79 14.40 -1.98
CA LEU A 179 -12.04 15.10 -3.24
C LEU A 179 -11.32 14.42 -4.42
N GLY A 180 -10.05 14.07 -4.24
CA GLY A 180 -9.28 13.34 -5.26
C GLY A 180 -9.91 12.00 -5.64
N MET A 181 -10.35 11.22 -4.66
CA MET A 181 -11.03 9.94 -4.90
C MET A 181 -12.36 10.10 -5.61
N MET A 182 -13.16 11.10 -5.24
CA MET A 182 -14.42 11.38 -5.96
C MET A 182 -14.13 11.70 -7.43
N TYR A 183 -13.14 12.54 -7.69
CA TYR A 183 -12.74 12.89 -9.06
C TYR A 183 -12.25 11.68 -9.86
N TYR A 184 -11.29 10.91 -9.32
CA TYR A 184 -10.73 9.76 -10.04
C TYR A 184 -11.72 8.60 -10.14
N GLY A 185 -12.55 8.37 -9.12
CA GLY A 185 -13.62 7.38 -9.18
C GLY A 185 -14.71 7.71 -10.21
N MET A 186 -14.96 9.00 -10.47
CA MET A 186 -15.79 9.41 -11.61
C MET A 186 -15.09 9.14 -12.93
N LYS A 187 -13.79 9.43 -13.02
CA LYS A 187 -13.00 9.22 -14.24
C LYS A 187 -12.86 7.74 -14.62
N ASP A 188 -12.73 6.85 -13.64
CA ASP A 188 -12.64 5.40 -13.87
C ASP A 188 -13.97 4.77 -14.33
N ARG A 189 -15.09 5.50 -14.22
CA ARG A 189 -16.43 5.07 -14.70
C ARG A 189 -16.78 5.56 -16.11
N LEU A 190 -15.97 6.47 -16.66
CA LEU A 190 -16.12 7.01 -18.03
C LEU A 190 -15.30 6.17 -19.00
#